data_AF-A0A940YCM7-F1
#
_entry.id   AF-A0A940YCM7-F1
#
_cell.length_a   1.000
_cell.length_b   1.000
_cell.length_c   1.000
_cell.angle_alpha   90.00
_cell.angle_beta   90.00
_cell.angle_gamma   90.00
#
_symmetry.space_group_name_H-M   'P 1'
#
loop_
_entity.id
_entity.type
_entity.pdbx_description
1 polymer ?
#
loop_
_entity_poly.entity_id
_entity_poly.type
_entity_poly.pdbx_seq_one_letter_code
_entity_poly.pdbx_strand_id
1 'polypeptide(L)'
;MIRPALLAATLLALSTLAPAQAATRCANVDAVDTGTVMPDKFRIKGFRFKDRSGGVAPTVRDLTAANGQVLHGFSFDPRSLVITMPESHVAGMRVRMRLLLSPTEVVRVRALNDAGQTLTSELVHNEVVYDVILVPPATERIASVVLDGGEGQGVLGLTCSVAP
;
A
#
# COMPACT_ATOMS: atom_id res chain seq x y z
N MET A 1 57.20 6.87 37.43
CA MET A 1 55.95 7.25 38.12
C MET A 1 54.89 7.58 37.06
N ILE A 2 53.80 6.80 37.06
CA ILE A 2 52.41 6.95 36.55
C ILE A 2 52.13 7.81 35.29
N ARG A 3 51.57 7.14 34.27
CA ARG A 3 50.95 7.68 33.05
C ARG A 3 49.54 8.26 33.34
N PRO A 4 49.14 9.40 32.74
CA PRO A 4 47.73 9.74 32.57
C PRO A 4 47.20 9.32 31.19
N ALA A 5 46.22 8.41 31.23
CA ALA A 5 45.01 8.28 30.38
C ALA A 5 45.06 8.85 28.95
N LEU A 6 44.86 8.11 27.85
CA LEU A 6 43.89 7.04 27.58
C LEU A 6 42.45 7.45 27.96
N LEU A 7 41.90 8.41 27.22
CA LEU A 7 40.45 8.68 27.17
C LEU A 7 40.11 9.47 25.89
N ALA A 8 40.15 8.79 24.76
CA ALA A 8 39.55 9.26 23.51
C ALA A 8 38.97 8.06 22.74
N ALA A 9 38.21 7.23 23.44
CA ALA A 9 37.47 6.13 22.84
C ALA A 9 36.15 6.00 23.59
N THR A 10 35.22 6.91 23.30
CA THR A 10 33.75 6.77 23.47
C THR A 10 33.08 8.12 23.17
N LEU A 11 33.31 8.70 21.99
CA LEU A 11 32.28 9.54 21.41
C LEU A 11 31.29 8.59 20.76
N LEU A 12 30.34 8.20 21.61
CA LEU A 12 29.18 7.40 21.32
C LEU A 12 28.68 7.69 19.91
N ALA A 13 28.65 6.63 19.11
CA ALA A 13 27.71 6.50 18.02
C ALA A 13 26.29 6.56 18.61
N LEU A 14 25.75 7.77 18.82
CA LEU A 14 24.30 7.98 18.85
C LEU A 14 23.82 7.96 17.39
N SER A 15 23.94 6.80 16.76
CA SER A 15 23.03 6.45 15.70
C SER A 15 21.68 6.30 16.38
N THR A 16 20.88 7.37 16.39
CA THR A 16 19.48 7.29 16.77
C THR A 16 18.84 6.28 15.82
N LEU A 17 18.70 5.03 16.27
CA LEU A 17 17.69 4.12 15.74
C LEU A 17 16.36 4.78 16.08
N ALA A 18 15.90 5.66 15.19
CA ALA A 18 14.51 6.02 15.15
C ALA A 18 13.74 4.70 15.09
N PRO A 19 12.77 4.46 16.00
CA PRO A 19 12.01 3.23 15.96
C PRO A 19 11.40 3.12 14.57
N ALA A 20 11.79 2.09 13.82
CA ALA A 20 11.14 1.77 12.56
C ALA A 20 9.67 1.51 12.91
N GLN A 21 8.81 2.51 12.67
CA GLN A 21 7.40 2.41 12.99
C GLN A 21 6.85 1.22 12.22
N ALA A 22 6.34 0.23 12.95
CA ALA A 22 5.85 -1.01 12.38
C ALA A 22 4.76 -0.70 11.34
N ALA A 23 4.93 -1.21 10.13
CA ALA A 23 3.90 -1.10 9.10
C ALA A 23 2.64 -1.80 9.60
N THR A 24 1.56 -1.04 9.71
CA THR A 24 0.24 -1.54 10.10
C THR A 24 -0.52 -1.93 8.84
N ARG A 25 -1.16 -3.10 8.84
CA ARG A 25 -2.08 -3.47 7.75
C ARG A 25 -3.32 -2.60 7.82
N CYS A 26 -3.38 -1.59 6.96
CA CYS A 26 -4.44 -0.61 7.00
C CYS A 26 -5.71 -1.05 6.29
N ALA A 27 -5.62 -1.88 5.24
CA ALA A 27 -6.76 -2.65 4.77
C ALA A 27 -6.35 -4.11 4.66
N ASN A 28 -7.00 -4.95 5.46
CA ASN A 28 -6.72 -6.37 5.50
C ASN A 28 -8.02 -7.14 5.39
N VAL A 29 -8.11 -8.03 4.41
CA VAL A 29 -9.23 -8.97 4.29
C VAL A 29 -8.95 -10.31 4.96
N ASP A 30 -7.80 -10.52 5.62
CA ASP A 30 -7.44 -11.81 6.28
C ASP A 30 -8.50 -12.38 7.25
N ALA A 31 -9.42 -11.55 7.74
CA ALA A 31 -10.52 -11.99 8.61
C ALA A 31 -11.82 -12.27 7.86
N VAL A 32 -11.81 -12.28 6.52
CA VAL A 32 -12.95 -12.45 5.64
C VAL A 32 -12.72 -13.69 4.78
N ASP A 33 -13.73 -14.55 4.67
CA ASP A 33 -13.61 -15.81 3.94
C ASP A 33 -13.46 -15.58 2.42
N THR A 34 -12.60 -16.39 1.79
CA THR A 34 -12.43 -16.42 0.34
C THR A 34 -13.75 -16.77 -0.37
N GLY A 35 -14.07 -16.06 -1.44
CA GLY A 35 -15.34 -16.16 -2.15
C GLY A 35 -16.42 -15.18 -1.67
N THR A 36 -16.18 -14.47 -0.56
CA THR A 36 -17.10 -13.42 -0.09
C THR A 36 -17.20 -12.30 -1.13
N VAL A 37 -18.42 -11.96 -1.56
CA VAL A 37 -18.70 -10.83 -2.44
C VAL A 37 -18.67 -9.54 -1.63
N MET A 38 -17.84 -8.59 -2.05
CA MET A 38 -17.74 -7.27 -1.45
C MET A 38 -18.77 -6.33 -2.11
N PRO A 39 -19.50 -5.53 -1.33
CA PRO A 39 -20.39 -4.50 -1.88
C PRO A 39 -19.63 -3.46 -2.72
N ASP A 40 -20.25 -2.86 -3.75
CA ASP A 40 -19.63 -1.84 -4.63
C ASP A 40 -18.94 -0.69 -3.89
N LYS A 41 -19.44 -0.39 -2.68
CA LYS A 41 -18.84 0.54 -1.72
C LYS A 41 -18.60 -0.24 -0.42
N PHE A 42 -17.39 -0.72 -0.23
CA PHE A 42 -17.05 -1.46 0.98
C PHE A 42 -16.00 -0.73 1.82
N ARG A 43 -16.02 -1.05 3.12
CA ARG A 43 -15.09 -0.47 4.10
C ARG A 43 -14.29 -1.54 4.79
N ILE A 44 -12.98 -1.38 4.81
CA ILE A 44 -12.08 -2.22 5.61
C ILE A 44 -11.25 -1.28 6.49
N LYS A 45 -11.42 -1.38 7.81
CA LYS A 45 -10.68 -0.55 8.80
C LYS A 45 -10.65 0.95 8.45
N GLY A 46 -11.77 1.49 7.97
CA GLY A 46 -11.91 2.91 7.62
C GLY A 46 -11.54 3.27 6.18
N PHE A 47 -10.84 2.40 5.44
CA PHE A 47 -10.60 2.56 4.00
C PHE A 47 -11.90 2.41 3.23
N ARG A 48 -12.13 3.25 2.23
CA ARG A 48 -13.27 3.11 1.32
C ARG A 48 -12.76 2.69 -0.04
N PHE A 49 -13.31 1.60 -0.55
CA PHE A 49 -13.04 1.13 -1.89
C PHE A 49 -14.26 1.42 -2.74
N LYS A 50 -14.06 2.09 -3.86
CA LYS A 50 -15.09 2.33 -4.85
C LYS A 50 -14.60 1.77 -6.17
N ASP A 51 -15.27 0.72 -6.63
CA ASP A 51 -15.19 0.29 -8.01
C ASP A 51 -16.11 1.20 -8.84
N ARG A 52 -15.60 1.78 -9.94
CA ARG A 52 -16.41 2.61 -10.85
C ARG A 52 -16.72 1.87 -12.15
N SER A 53 -16.33 0.60 -12.28
CA SER A 53 -16.49 -0.18 -13.51
C SER A 53 -17.95 -0.49 -13.85
N GLY A 54 -18.86 -0.39 -12.86
CA GLY A 54 -20.24 -0.89 -13.01
C GLY A 54 -20.27 -2.38 -13.36
N GLY A 55 -19.16 -3.09 -13.16
CA GLY A 55 -18.92 -4.48 -13.55
C GLY A 55 -19.23 -5.49 -12.44
N VAL A 56 -18.52 -6.62 -12.47
CA VAL A 56 -18.68 -7.70 -11.49
C VAL A 56 -18.18 -7.24 -10.11
N ALA A 57 -19.01 -7.45 -9.09
CA ALA A 57 -18.67 -7.08 -7.71
C ALA A 57 -17.33 -7.71 -7.26
N PRO A 58 -16.45 -6.96 -6.57
CA PRO A 58 -15.18 -7.48 -6.05
C PRO A 58 -15.42 -8.70 -5.15
N THR A 59 -14.54 -9.71 -5.23
CA THR A 59 -14.63 -10.91 -4.38
C THR A 59 -13.34 -11.13 -3.63
N VAL A 60 -13.40 -11.56 -2.37
CA VAL A 60 -12.21 -11.96 -1.62
C VAL A 60 -11.58 -13.18 -2.28
N ARG A 61 -10.26 -13.13 -2.52
CA ARG A 61 -9.51 -14.18 -3.21
C ARG A 61 -8.13 -14.39 -2.59
N ASP A 62 -7.75 -15.67 -2.54
CA ASP A 62 -6.38 -16.11 -2.38
C ASP A 62 -5.76 -16.36 -3.75
N LEU A 63 -4.57 -15.82 -3.97
CA LEU A 63 -3.75 -16.18 -5.12
C LEU A 63 -2.33 -16.49 -4.66
N THR A 64 -1.80 -17.61 -5.14
CA THR A 64 -0.40 -17.98 -4.94
C THR A 64 0.40 -17.41 -6.11
N ALA A 65 1.34 -16.53 -5.79
CA ALA A 65 2.26 -15.97 -6.75
C ALA A 65 3.26 -17.03 -7.25
N ALA A 66 3.92 -16.78 -8.39
CA ALA A 66 4.93 -17.67 -8.94
C ALA A 66 6.11 -17.96 -7.98
N ASN A 67 6.37 -17.06 -7.02
CA ASN A 67 7.37 -17.22 -5.97
C ASN A 67 6.86 -18.00 -4.73
N GLY A 68 5.64 -18.56 -4.79
CA GLY A 68 5.02 -19.31 -3.69
C GLY A 68 4.38 -18.45 -2.59
N GLN A 69 4.47 -17.12 -2.66
CA GLN A 69 3.77 -16.26 -1.70
C GLN A 69 2.27 -16.25 -1.96
N VAL A 70 1.48 -16.50 -0.91
CA VAL A 70 0.03 -16.29 -0.95
C VAL A 70 -0.27 -14.81 -0.72
N LEU A 71 -1.06 -14.24 -1.63
CA LEU A 71 -1.69 -12.94 -1.47
C LEU A 71 -3.17 -13.16 -1.20
N HIS A 72 -3.58 -12.85 0.03
CA HIS A 72 -4.97 -12.77 0.41
C HIS A 72 -5.47 -11.34 0.23
N GLY A 73 -6.45 -11.14 -0.64
CA GLY A 73 -6.89 -9.83 -1.07
C GLY A 73 -8.29 -9.89 -1.67
N PHE A 74 -8.64 -8.89 -2.48
CA PHE A 74 -9.89 -8.92 -3.25
C PHE A 74 -9.60 -8.71 -4.73
N SER A 75 -10.41 -9.37 -5.56
CA SER A 75 -10.41 -9.18 -7.02
C SER A 75 -10.93 -7.79 -7.36
N PHE A 76 -10.31 -7.08 -8.28
CA PHE A 76 -10.77 -5.77 -8.73
C PHE A 76 -10.67 -5.62 -10.25
N ASP A 77 -11.51 -4.75 -10.83
CA ASP A 77 -11.31 -4.22 -12.18
C ASP A 77 -10.31 -3.03 -12.11
N PRO A 78 -9.12 -3.16 -12.71
CA PRO A 78 -8.07 -2.16 -12.66
C PRO A 78 -8.45 -0.80 -13.26
N ARG A 79 -9.46 -0.75 -14.14
CA ARG A 79 -9.81 0.47 -14.88
C ARG A 79 -10.25 1.64 -14.00
N SER A 80 -10.63 1.38 -12.74
CA SER A 80 -11.22 2.44 -11.95
C SER A 80 -11.26 2.22 -10.43
N LEU A 81 -10.34 1.44 -9.86
CA LEU A 81 -10.32 1.26 -8.40
C LEU A 81 -9.82 2.53 -7.71
N VAL A 82 -10.68 3.11 -6.86
CA VAL A 82 -10.31 4.22 -5.97
C VAL A 82 -10.33 3.76 -4.53
N ILE A 83 -9.21 3.98 -3.84
CA ILE A 83 -8.98 3.66 -2.43
C ILE A 83 -8.88 4.97 -1.67
N THR A 84 -9.88 5.29 -0.86
CA THR A 84 -9.82 6.47 0.03
C THR A 84 -9.22 6.08 1.37
N MET A 85 -8.23 6.85 1.82
CA MET A 85 -7.57 6.63 3.11
C MET A 85 -8.49 7.02 4.29
N PRO A 86 -8.31 6.44 5.49
CA PRO A 86 -9.03 6.87 6.69
C PRO A 86 -8.75 8.33 7.03
N GLU A 87 -9.69 9.00 7.69
CA GLU A 87 -9.50 10.39 8.12
C GLU A 87 -8.34 10.57 9.12
N SER A 88 -8.05 9.53 9.91
CA SER A 88 -6.91 9.47 10.84
C SER A 88 -5.55 9.34 10.15
N HIS A 89 -5.52 9.35 8.82
CA HIS A 89 -4.31 9.33 8.04
C HIS A 89 -3.57 10.68 8.16
N VAL A 90 -2.25 10.66 8.31
CA VAL A 90 -1.40 11.83 8.56
C VAL A 90 -0.41 12.08 7.41
N ALA A 91 0.09 13.31 7.30
CA ALA A 91 1.15 13.64 6.35
C ALA A 91 2.41 12.81 6.60
N GLY A 92 3.13 12.47 5.53
CA GLY A 92 4.34 11.64 5.61
C GLY A 92 4.12 10.14 5.84
N MET A 93 2.88 9.62 5.83
CA MET A 93 2.68 8.17 5.82
C MET A 93 3.05 7.57 4.46
N ARG A 94 3.70 6.42 4.48
CA ARG A 94 3.94 5.55 3.33
C ARG A 94 2.81 4.56 3.19
N VAL A 95 2.34 4.37 1.95
CA VAL A 95 1.35 3.34 1.60
C VAL A 95 2.06 2.29 0.77
N ARG A 96 2.05 1.03 1.22
CA ARG A 96 2.60 -0.10 0.49
C ARG A 96 1.48 -0.99 0.00
N MET A 97 1.40 -1.16 -1.31
CA MET A 97 0.41 -1.99 -2.00
C MET A 97 1.08 -3.23 -2.56
N ARG A 98 0.46 -4.39 -2.36
CA ARG A 98 0.83 -5.65 -3.00
C ARG A 98 -0.18 -5.92 -4.09
N LEU A 99 0.26 -5.85 -5.34
CA LEU A 99 -0.56 -6.03 -6.53
C LEU A 99 -0.17 -7.32 -7.23
N LEU A 100 -1.14 -8.19 -7.50
CA LEU A 100 -0.99 -9.29 -8.43
C LEU A 100 -1.89 -9.00 -9.63
N LEU A 101 -1.30 -8.91 -10.83
CA LEU A 101 -1.98 -8.55 -12.07
C LEU A 101 -1.84 -9.70 -13.08
N SER A 102 -2.77 -9.76 -14.04
CA SER A 102 -2.61 -10.67 -15.20
C SER A 102 -1.39 -10.28 -16.05
N PRO A 103 -0.76 -11.23 -16.77
CA PRO A 103 0.53 -11.00 -17.46
C PRO A 103 0.51 -9.90 -18.53
N THR A 104 -0.65 -9.59 -19.10
CA THR A 104 -0.81 -8.56 -20.13
C THR A 104 -1.17 -7.18 -19.57
N GLU A 105 -1.33 -7.07 -18.25
CA GLU A 105 -1.88 -5.89 -17.61
C GLU A 105 -0.79 -4.84 -17.32
N VAL A 106 -1.18 -3.58 -17.51
CA VAL A 106 -0.41 -2.42 -17.10
C VAL A 106 -1.32 -1.50 -16.32
N VAL A 107 -0.94 -1.20 -15.09
CA VAL A 107 -1.72 -0.35 -14.18
C VAL A 107 -0.86 0.80 -13.71
N ARG A 108 -1.37 2.01 -13.81
CA ARG A 108 -0.79 3.19 -13.18
C ARG A 108 -1.39 3.35 -11.80
N VAL A 109 -0.53 3.43 -10.78
CA VAL A 109 -0.93 3.68 -9.40
C VAL A 109 -0.59 5.13 -9.06
N ARG A 110 -1.59 5.92 -8.67
CA ARG A 110 -1.41 7.33 -8.28
C ARG A 110 -1.84 7.55 -6.85
N ALA A 111 -1.03 8.27 -6.07
CA ALA A 111 -1.46 8.84 -4.79
C ALA A 111 -1.90 10.29 -5.00
N LEU A 112 -3.05 10.65 -4.47
CA LEU A 112 -3.63 11.99 -4.59
C LEU A 112 -3.78 12.62 -3.20
N ASN A 113 -3.59 13.93 -3.10
CA ASN A 113 -3.91 14.70 -1.89
C ASN A 113 -5.41 15.04 -1.80
N ASP A 114 -5.78 15.80 -0.77
CA ASP A 114 -7.17 16.21 -0.50
C ASP A 114 -7.76 17.11 -1.60
N ALA A 115 -6.92 17.83 -2.34
CA ALA A 115 -7.31 18.63 -3.51
C ALA A 115 -7.42 17.79 -4.80
N GLY A 116 -7.15 16.48 -4.74
CA GLY A 116 -7.13 15.60 -5.91
C GLY A 116 -5.89 15.74 -6.79
N GLN A 117 -4.85 16.45 -6.32
CA GLN A 117 -3.59 16.59 -7.04
C GLN A 117 -2.74 15.33 -6.86
N THR A 118 -2.07 14.89 -7.94
CA THR A 118 -1.19 13.72 -7.89
C THR A 118 0.10 14.07 -7.13
N LEU A 119 0.34 13.35 -6.03
CA LEU A 119 1.56 13.45 -5.22
C LEU A 119 2.67 12.52 -5.74
N THR A 120 2.30 11.30 -6.12
CA THR A 120 3.21 10.31 -6.71
C THR A 120 2.45 9.45 -7.71
N SER A 121 3.16 8.92 -8.71
CA SER A 121 2.64 8.03 -9.74
C SER A 121 3.67 6.95 -10.06
N GLU A 122 3.25 5.70 -9.99
CA GLU A 122 4.05 4.53 -10.36
C GLU A 122 3.37 3.78 -11.51
N LEU A 123 4.15 3.25 -12.45
CA LEU A 123 3.64 2.36 -13.51
C LEU A 123 4.02 0.92 -13.17
N VAL A 124 3.04 0.03 -13.12
CA VAL A 124 3.19 -1.37 -12.71
C VAL A 124 2.83 -2.27 -13.89
N HIS A 125 3.65 -3.29 -14.14
CA HIS A 125 3.50 -4.21 -15.27
C HIS A 125 3.53 -5.67 -14.78
N ASN A 126 2.85 -6.60 -15.47
CA ASN A 126 3.14 -8.05 -15.51
C ASN A 126 2.70 -8.92 -14.30
N GLU A 127 3.00 -10.23 -14.39
CA GLU A 127 2.43 -11.40 -13.67
C GLU A 127 2.90 -11.64 -12.20
N VAL A 128 3.65 -10.71 -11.61
CA VAL A 128 4.33 -10.89 -10.30
C VAL A 128 3.59 -10.12 -9.20
N VAL A 129 3.78 -10.52 -7.93
CA VAL A 129 3.39 -9.68 -6.79
C VAL A 129 4.30 -8.47 -6.72
N TYR A 130 3.77 -7.29 -7.03
CA TYR A 130 4.48 -6.01 -6.95
C TYR A 130 4.22 -5.33 -5.62
N ASP A 131 5.29 -5.03 -4.90
CA ASP A 131 5.27 -4.11 -3.77
C ASP A 131 5.44 -2.67 -4.29
N VAL A 132 4.34 -1.94 -4.40
CA VAL A 132 4.34 -0.51 -4.73
C VAL A 132 4.38 0.29 -3.45
N ILE A 133 5.42 1.10 -3.24
CA ILE A 133 5.55 1.98 -2.07
C ILE A 133 5.32 3.43 -2.50
N LEU A 134 4.20 4.00 -2.09
CA LEU A 134 3.84 5.38 -2.33
C LEU A 134 4.20 6.21 -1.10
N VAL A 135 5.08 7.19 -1.28
CA VAL A 135 5.50 8.13 -0.23
C VAL A 135 5.11 9.53 -0.67
N PRO A 136 4.22 10.23 0.05
CA PRO A 136 3.91 11.62 -0.24
C PRO A 136 5.05 12.53 0.25
N PRO A 137 5.11 13.78 -0.22
CA PRO A 137 5.89 14.82 0.44
C PRO A 137 5.58 14.90 1.94
N ALA A 138 6.56 15.27 2.78
CA ALA A 138 6.40 15.28 4.24
C ALA A 138 5.27 16.19 4.75
N THR A 139 4.88 17.19 3.96
CA THR A 139 3.80 18.14 4.27
C THR A 139 2.44 17.72 3.74
N GLU A 140 2.40 16.69 2.88
CA GLU A 140 1.20 16.27 2.16
C GLU A 140 0.69 14.93 2.68
N ARG A 141 -0.63 14.83 2.77
CA ARG A 141 -1.33 13.59 3.10
C ARG A 141 -1.80 12.92 1.82
N ILE A 142 -1.63 11.60 1.71
CA ILE A 142 -2.36 10.81 0.70
C ILE A 142 -3.84 10.73 1.10
N ALA A 143 -4.72 11.43 0.40
CA ALA A 143 -6.17 11.32 0.62
C ALA A 143 -6.74 10.06 -0.05
N SER A 144 -6.22 9.75 -1.25
CA SER A 144 -6.66 8.58 -2.00
C SER A 144 -5.56 7.99 -2.85
N VAL A 145 -5.69 6.71 -3.16
CA VAL A 145 -4.92 6.02 -4.18
C VAL A 145 -5.85 5.58 -5.29
N VAL A 146 -5.46 5.86 -6.53
CA VAL A 146 -6.19 5.51 -7.74
C VAL A 146 -5.35 4.54 -8.55
N LEU A 147 -5.98 3.46 -9.00
CA LEU A 147 -5.43 2.57 -10.01
C LEU A 147 -6.13 2.88 -11.32
N ASP A 148 -5.34 3.18 -12.35
CA ASP A 148 -5.82 3.51 -13.69
C ASP A 148 -5.21 2.54 -14.73
N GLY A 149 -6.04 2.11 -15.68
CA GLY A 149 -5.62 1.20 -16.76
C GLY A 149 -5.74 -0.27 -16.37
N GLY A 150 -5.48 -1.14 -17.34
CA GLY A 150 -5.71 -2.59 -17.27
C GLY A 150 -7.03 -3.02 -17.91
N GLU A 151 -7.09 -4.21 -18.49
CA GLU A 151 -8.29 -4.80 -19.10
C GLU A 151 -8.77 -6.08 -18.37
N GLY A 152 -8.03 -6.51 -17.35
CA GLY A 152 -8.18 -7.79 -16.68
C GLY A 152 -8.68 -7.71 -15.24
N GLN A 153 -8.35 -8.72 -14.44
CA GLN A 153 -8.60 -8.76 -12.99
C GLN A 153 -7.27 -8.79 -12.25
N GLY A 154 -7.22 -8.12 -11.09
CA GLY A 154 -6.07 -8.20 -10.19
C GLY A 154 -6.48 -8.52 -8.76
N VAL A 155 -5.51 -8.88 -7.90
CA VAL A 155 -5.71 -8.98 -6.44
C VAL A 155 -4.84 -7.96 -5.73
N LEU A 156 -5.43 -7.26 -4.76
CA LEU A 156 -4.79 -6.17 -4.00
C LEU A 156 -4.71 -6.50 -2.51
N GLY A 157 -3.52 -6.31 -1.94
CA GLY A 157 -3.28 -6.17 -0.49
C GLY A 157 -2.70 -4.79 -0.14
N LEU A 158 -3.04 -4.24 1.04
CA LEU A 158 -2.67 -2.86 1.41
C LEU A 158 -2.11 -2.78 2.84
N THR A 159 -0.97 -2.13 2.99
CA THR A 159 -0.33 -1.82 4.27
C THR A 159 0.13 -0.37 4.29
N CYS A 160 0.29 0.21 5.47
CA CYS A 160 0.84 1.55 5.60
C CYS A 160 1.65 1.71 6.87
N SER A 161 2.58 2.65 6.83
CA SER A 161 3.53 2.95 7.90
C SER A 161 3.84 4.42 7.87
N VAL A 162 4.12 5.05 9.01
CA VAL A 162 4.65 6.41 9.01
C VAL A 162 6.10 6.39 8.49
N ALA A 163 6.48 7.33 7.63
CA ALA A 163 7.86 7.44 7.20
C ALA A 163 8.73 7.90 8.39
N PRO A 164 9.93 7.32 8.60
CA PRO A 164 10.90 7.83 9.57
C PRO A 164 11.31 9.27 9.27
#